data_AF-A0A6S7ICD9-F1
#
_entry.id   AF-A0A6S7ICD9-F1
#
_cell.length_a   1.000
_cell.length_b   1.000
_cell.length_c   1.000
_cell.angle_alpha   90.00
_cell.angle_beta   90.00
_cell.angle_gamma   90.00
#
_symmetry.space_group_name_H-M   'P 1'
#
loop_
_entity.id
_entity.type
_entity.pdbx_description
1 polymer ?
#
loop_
_entity_poly.entity_id
_entity_poly.type
_entity_poly.pdbx_seq_one_letter_code
_entity_poly.pdbx_strand_id
1 'polypeptide(L)'
;MRRKTVKHKPLGNSMYFLLGSRLFINTSIAIVLLRLSGDIESNPGPVFEIPGCLKRGLKVSHLNVRSLLPKIDLVRMFISKNPFDVFTLSETWLKPTVTDAEINIPNYLITRQDRKDKAGGGTAIYVKESLPYRTRDDLCSKTIETCWIEIIRPRTKSMFICSAYRPPELPL
;
A
#
# COMPACT_ATOMS: atom_id res chain seq x y z
N MET A 1 19.86 -59.95 24.88
CA MET A 1 20.60 -58.67 24.73
C MET A 1 19.69 -57.53 25.20
N ARG A 2 19.81 -57.06 26.46
CA ARG A 2 18.93 -56.01 27.04
C ARG A 2 19.43 -54.61 26.64
N ARG A 3 18.65 -53.87 25.84
CA ARG A 3 18.89 -52.45 25.52
C ARG A 3 18.69 -51.61 26.80
N LYS A 4 19.73 -50.89 27.23
CA LYS A 4 19.62 -49.87 28.28
C LYS A 4 18.95 -48.62 27.67
N THR A 5 17.74 -48.31 28.10
CA THR A 5 17.07 -47.03 27.81
C THR A 5 17.77 -45.91 28.56
N VAL A 6 18.30 -44.93 27.82
CA VAL A 6 18.89 -43.69 28.37
C VAL A 6 17.74 -42.85 28.92
N LYS A 7 17.62 -42.76 30.25
CA LYS A 7 16.69 -41.84 30.90
C LYS A 7 17.28 -40.43 30.82
N HIS A 8 16.68 -39.53 30.04
CA HIS A 8 16.98 -38.11 30.11
C HIS A 8 16.60 -37.60 31.49
N LYS A 9 17.58 -37.05 32.23
CA LYS A 9 17.38 -36.45 33.54
C LYS A 9 16.57 -35.16 33.33
N PRO A 10 15.43 -34.95 34.03
CA PRO A 10 14.65 -33.73 33.88
C PRO A 10 15.51 -32.52 34.27
N LEU A 11 15.37 -31.42 33.51
CA LEU A 11 16.09 -30.18 33.84
C LEU A 11 15.71 -29.76 35.27
N GLY A 12 16.67 -29.24 36.04
CA GLY A 12 16.37 -28.70 37.36
C GLY A 12 15.54 -27.42 37.26
N ASN A 13 14.68 -27.16 38.26
CA ASN A 13 13.85 -25.95 38.35
C ASN A 13 14.66 -24.64 38.16
N SER A 14 15.92 -24.62 38.61
CA SER A 14 16.86 -23.51 38.38
C SER A 14 17.20 -23.30 36.90
N MET A 15 17.32 -24.38 36.12
CA MET A 15 17.60 -24.29 34.68
C MET A 15 16.37 -23.81 33.90
N TYR A 16 15.16 -24.22 34.30
CA TYR A 16 13.92 -23.69 33.75
C TYR A 16 13.76 -22.19 34.04
N PHE A 17 14.12 -21.76 35.25
CA PHE A 17 14.12 -20.34 35.61
C PHE A 17 15.12 -19.52 34.78
N LEU A 18 16.34 -20.02 34.57
CA LEU A 18 17.34 -19.39 33.72
C LEU A 18 16.93 -19.34 32.24
N LEU A 19 16.25 -20.38 31.74
CA LEU A 19 15.74 -20.39 30.37
C LEU A 19 14.59 -19.39 30.19
N GLY A 20 13.69 -19.32 31.17
CA GLY A 20 12.60 -18.34 31.20
C GLY A 20 13.09 -16.90 31.27
N SER A 21 14.10 -16.62 32.10
CA SER A 21 14.68 -15.27 32.20
C SER A 21 15.37 -14.84 30.91
N ARG A 22 16.12 -15.74 30.25
CA ARG A 22 16.71 -15.48 28.93
C ARG A 22 15.65 -15.20 27.87
N LEU A 23 14.56 -15.97 27.85
CA LEU A 23 13.45 -15.75 26.93
C LEU A 23 12.80 -14.38 27.17
N PHE A 24 12.58 -14.01 28.42
CA PHE A 24 11.99 -12.72 28.79
C PHE A 24 12.87 -11.54 28.38
N ILE A 25 14.18 -11.62 28.65
CA ILE A 25 15.16 -10.61 28.25
C ILE A 25 15.21 -10.48 26.72
N ASN A 26 15.30 -11.59 26.00
CA ASN A 26 15.35 -11.58 24.54
C ASN A 26 14.07 -10.98 23.92
N THR A 27 12.91 -11.30 24.50
CA THR A 27 11.63 -10.73 24.05
C THR A 27 11.57 -9.22 24.33
N SER A 28 12.06 -8.79 25.49
CA SER A 28 12.12 -7.37 25.86
C SER A 28 13.06 -6.58 24.93
N ILE A 29 14.23 -7.13 24.62
CA ILE A 29 15.18 -6.56 23.67
C ILE A 29 14.57 -6.50 22.27
N ALA A 30 13.89 -7.56 21.82
CA ALA A 30 13.23 -7.57 20.51
C ALA A 30 12.15 -6.47 20.40
N ILE A 31 11.36 -6.24 21.45
CA ILE A 31 10.38 -5.14 21.49
C ILE A 31 11.07 -3.78 21.42
N VAL A 32 12.18 -3.58 22.14
CA VAL A 32 12.95 -2.34 22.09
C VAL A 32 13.55 -2.11 20.70
N LEU A 33 14.11 -3.15 20.08
CA LEU A 33 14.65 -3.08 18.72
C LEU A 33 13.55 -2.77 17.68
N LEU A 34 12.36 -3.34 17.83
CA LEU A 34 11.20 -3.00 16.99
C LEU A 34 10.80 -1.52 17.17
N ARG A 35 10.81 -0.98 18.40
CA ARG A 35 10.52 0.43 18.67
C ARG A 35 11.59 1.38 18.11
N LEU A 36 12.86 0.96 18.13
CA LEU A 36 13.99 1.74 17.61
C LEU A 36 14.15 1.63 16.09
N SER A 37 13.60 0.59 15.47
CA SER A 37 13.67 0.37 14.02
C SER A 37 12.96 1.43 13.18
N GLY A 38 12.11 2.26 13.80
CA GLY A 38 11.33 3.29 13.10
C GLY A 38 10.24 2.71 12.17
N ASP A 39 10.14 1.39 12.03
CA ASP A 39 9.13 0.68 11.21
C ASP A 39 7.74 0.62 11.87
N ILE A 40 7.61 1.11 13.10
CA ILE A 40 6.31 1.36 13.74
C ILE A 40 6.07 2.86 13.66
N GLU A 41 5.36 3.29 12.62
CA GLU A 41 4.98 4.69 12.45
C GLU A 41 4.12 5.14 13.64
N SER A 42 4.59 6.15 14.38
CA SER A 42 3.89 6.74 15.55
C SER A 42 2.51 7.30 15.21
N ASN A 43 2.26 7.49 13.91
CA ASN A 43 1.00 7.89 13.34
C ASN A 43 0.33 6.65 12.74
N PRO A 44 -0.40 5.84 13.53
CA PRO A 44 -1.41 4.98 12.93
C PRO A 44 -2.30 5.94 12.15
N GLY A 45 -2.35 5.82 10.82
CA GLY A 45 -3.11 6.74 9.98
C GLY A 45 -4.49 7.06 10.59
N PRO A 46 -5.05 8.25 10.32
CA PRO A 46 -6.09 8.88 11.11
C PRO A 46 -7.08 7.88 11.70
N VAL A 47 -7.18 7.85 13.03
CA VAL A 47 -8.09 6.98 13.77
C VAL A 47 -9.45 7.10 13.11
N PHE A 48 -9.91 6.00 12.51
CA PHE A 48 -11.17 5.94 11.79
C PHE A 48 -12.24 6.49 12.73
N GLU A 49 -12.90 7.57 12.29
CA GLU A 49 -13.73 8.50 13.08
C GLU A 49 -13.00 9.78 13.54
N ILE A 50 -12.64 10.65 12.59
CA ILE A 50 -12.61 12.09 12.89
C ILE A 50 -14.08 12.50 13.13
N PRO A 51 -14.50 12.92 14.35
CA PRO A 51 -15.83 13.45 14.59
C PRO A 51 -15.95 14.74 13.77
N GLY A 52 -16.61 14.67 12.61
CA GLY A 52 -16.66 15.76 11.62
C GLY A 52 -16.05 15.44 10.26
N CYS A 53 -15.50 14.24 10.03
CA CYS A 53 -15.23 13.76 8.67
C CYS A 53 -16.54 13.83 7.89
N LEU A 54 -16.58 14.71 6.89
CA LEU A 54 -17.78 14.99 6.12
C LEU A 54 -18.37 13.65 5.61
N LYS A 55 -19.59 13.30 6.05
CA LYS A 55 -20.36 12.18 5.48
C LYS A 55 -20.61 12.35 3.97
N ARG A 56 -20.28 13.52 3.41
CA ARG A 56 -20.51 13.93 2.02
C ARG A 56 -19.26 14.62 1.48
N GLY A 57 -18.71 14.14 0.39
CA GLY A 57 -17.53 14.74 -0.24
C GLY A 57 -16.83 13.74 -1.13
N LEU A 58 -15.90 14.22 -1.95
CA LEU A 58 -15.06 13.37 -2.77
C LEU A 58 -13.98 12.72 -1.90
N LYS A 59 -13.99 11.40 -1.77
CA LYS A 59 -12.97 10.63 -1.05
C LYS A 59 -11.83 10.27 -2.00
N VAL A 60 -10.66 10.85 -1.74
CA VAL A 60 -9.44 10.58 -2.50
C VAL A 60 -8.39 10.00 -1.57
N SER A 61 -7.69 8.95 -2.01
CA SER A 61 -6.55 8.38 -1.29
C SER A 61 -5.41 8.05 -2.24
N HIS A 62 -4.18 8.08 -1.73
CA HIS A 62 -2.96 7.79 -2.46
C HIS A 62 -2.17 6.68 -1.76
N LEU A 63 -1.59 5.76 -2.53
CA LEU A 63 -0.68 4.76 -2.01
C LEU A 63 0.51 4.58 -2.97
N ASN A 64 1.73 4.73 -2.45
CA ASN A 64 2.91 4.18 -3.10
C ASN A 64 2.93 2.67 -2.86
N VAL A 65 2.60 1.87 -3.89
CA VAL A 65 2.36 0.43 -3.72
C VAL A 65 3.64 -0.40 -3.83
N ARG A 66 4.71 0.14 -4.43
CA ARG A 66 5.97 -0.57 -4.73
C ARG A 66 5.72 -1.95 -5.32
N SER A 67 5.26 -2.00 -6.58
CA SER A 67 4.77 -3.19 -7.28
C SER A 67 3.32 -3.57 -6.96
N LEU A 68 2.42 -3.31 -7.90
CA LEU A 68 0.99 -3.57 -7.77
C LEU A 68 0.64 -5.05 -7.97
N LEU A 69 1.14 -5.67 -9.04
CA LEU A 69 0.66 -6.98 -9.49
C LEU A 69 0.72 -8.07 -8.40
N PRO A 70 1.80 -8.21 -7.61
CA PRO A 70 1.85 -9.21 -6.52
C PRO A 70 0.95 -8.87 -5.33
N LYS A 71 0.48 -7.62 -5.23
CA LYS A 71 -0.29 -7.07 -4.10
C LYS A 71 -1.73 -6.77 -4.46
N ILE A 72 -2.18 -7.11 -5.66
CA ILE A 72 -3.48 -6.70 -6.17
C ILE A 72 -4.63 -7.16 -5.26
N ASP A 73 -4.55 -8.37 -4.70
CA ASP A 73 -5.58 -8.89 -3.80
C ASP A 73 -5.63 -8.14 -2.46
N LEU A 74 -4.49 -7.70 -1.95
CA LEU A 74 -4.42 -6.85 -0.77
C LEU A 74 -5.03 -5.47 -1.06
N VAL A 75 -4.76 -4.90 -2.23
CA VAL A 75 -5.33 -3.63 -2.67
C VAL A 75 -6.85 -3.76 -2.85
N ARG A 76 -7.33 -4.84 -3.48
CA ARG A 76 -8.77 -5.15 -3.60
C ARG A 76 -9.44 -5.22 -2.24
N MET A 77 -8.86 -5.96 -1.29
CA MET A 77 -9.37 -6.05 0.08
C MET A 77 -9.37 -4.68 0.78
N PHE A 78 -8.30 -3.90 0.61
CA PHE A 78 -8.17 -2.58 1.24
C PHE A 78 -9.25 -1.62 0.75
N ILE A 79 -9.47 -1.53 -0.56
CA ILE A 79 -10.50 -0.69 -1.18
C ILE A 79 -11.90 -1.18 -0.86
N SER A 80 -12.11 -2.50 -0.76
CA SER A 80 -13.41 -3.07 -0.35
C SER A 80 -13.79 -2.66 1.07
N LYS A 81 -12.84 -2.64 2.00
CA LYS A 81 -13.05 -2.17 3.39
C LYS A 81 -13.17 -0.65 3.48
N ASN A 82 -12.47 0.07 2.61
CA ASN A 82 -12.38 1.53 2.61
C ASN A 82 -12.69 2.07 1.21
N PRO A 83 -13.97 2.21 0.83
CA PRO A 83 -14.31 2.64 -0.52
C PRO A 83 -13.96 4.13 -0.71
N PHE A 84 -13.20 4.40 -1.77
CA PHE A 84 -12.82 5.74 -2.22
C PHE A 84 -13.58 6.10 -3.50
N ASP A 85 -13.72 7.39 -3.80
CA ASP A 85 -14.23 7.82 -5.10
C ASP A 85 -13.10 7.83 -6.15
N VAL A 86 -11.89 8.18 -5.71
CA VAL A 86 -10.66 8.11 -6.50
C VAL A 86 -9.53 7.54 -5.64
N PHE A 87 -8.83 6.54 -6.16
CA PHE A 87 -7.68 5.91 -5.50
C PHE A 87 -6.47 5.97 -6.42
N THR A 88 -5.45 6.74 -6.03
CA THR A 88 -4.25 6.95 -6.82
C THR A 88 -3.10 6.08 -6.32
N LEU A 89 -2.29 5.60 -7.25
CA LEU A 89 -1.14 4.74 -6.98
C LEU A 89 0.11 5.31 -7.64
N SER A 90 1.22 5.27 -6.89
CA SER A 90 2.56 5.47 -7.41
C SER A 90 3.39 4.19 -7.25
N GLU A 91 4.47 4.08 -8.03
CA GLU A 91 5.33 2.90 -8.06
C GLU A 91 4.56 1.60 -8.34
N THR A 92 3.69 1.62 -9.36
CA THR A 92 2.90 0.46 -9.75
C THR A 92 3.77 -0.68 -10.29
N TRP A 93 4.92 -0.32 -10.90
CA TRP A 93 5.87 -1.22 -11.57
C TRP A 93 5.22 -2.10 -12.64
N LEU A 94 4.11 -1.63 -13.21
CA LEU A 94 3.40 -2.31 -14.28
C LEU A 94 4.13 -2.13 -15.60
N LYS A 95 3.96 -3.12 -16.47
CA LYS A 95 4.41 -3.10 -17.86
C LYS A 95 3.18 -3.10 -18.77
N PRO A 96 3.29 -2.57 -20.01
CA PRO A 96 2.17 -2.61 -20.96
C PRO A 96 1.69 -4.02 -21.32
N THR A 97 2.48 -5.06 -21.02
CA THR A 97 2.09 -6.46 -21.21
C THR A 97 1.05 -6.95 -20.19
N VAL A 98 0.92 -6.26 -19.05
CA VAL A 98 -0.08 -6.60 -18.03
C VAL A 98 -1.44 -6.11 -18.50
N THR A 99 -2.43 -7.00 -18.56
CA THR A 99 -3.78 -6.65 -18.99
C THR A 99 -4.55 -5.93 -17.88
N ASP A 100 -5.54 -5.11 -18.24
CA ASP A 100 -6.43 -4.49 -17.25
C ASP A 100 -7.23 -5.53 -16.44
N ALA A 101 -7.50 -6.70 -17.03
CA ALA A 101 -8.18 -7.80 -16.36
C ALA A 101 -7.40 -8.34 -15.15
N GLU A 102 -6.07 -8.46 -15.26
CA GLU A 102 -5.22 -8.96 -14.17
C GLU A 102 -5.26 -8.04 -12.94
N ILE A 103 -5.34 -6.73 -13.18
CA ILE A 103 -5.35 -5.70 -12.14
C ILE A 103 -6.74 -5.09 -11.89
N ASN A 104 -7.79 -5.73 -12.39
CA ASN A 104 -9.15 -5.22 -12.25
C ASN A 104 -9.56 -5.12 -10.77
N ILE A 105 -10.26 -4.04 -10.40
CA ILE A 105 -10.85 -3.83 -9.08
C ILE A 105 -12.35 -3.60 -9.29
N PRO A 106 -13.24 -4.42 -8.69
CA PRO A 106 -14.67 -4.29 -8.91
C PRO A 106 -15.22 -2.90 -8.58
N ASN A 107 -16.03 -2.34 -9.49
CA ASN A 107 -16.64 -1.00 -9.42
C ASN A 107 -15.67 0.17 -9.62
N TYR A 108 -14.47 -0.08 -10.14
CA TYR A 108 -13.49 0.95 -10.47
C TYR A 108 -12.97 0.79 -11.89
N LEU A 109 -12.84 1.91 -12.58
CA LEU A 109 -12.13 2.03 -13.85
C LEU A 109 -10.70 2.47 -13.59
N ILE A 110 -9.75 1.99 -14.39
CA ILE A 110 -8.34 2.32 -14.25
C ILE A 110 -7.86 3.24 -15.37
N THR A 111 -7.01 4.19 -15.03
CA THR A 111 -6.18 4.97 -15.95
C THR A 111 -4.75 4.91 -15.45
N ARG A 112 -3.78 4.58 -16.32
CA ARG A 112 -2.40 4.30 -15.88
C ARG A 112 -1.35 4.72 -16.90
N GLN A 113 -0.14 4.96 -16.40
CA GLN A 113 1.06 5.21 -17.18
C GLN A 113 2.11 4.20 -16.77
N ASP A 114 2.33 3.22 -17.65
CA ASP A 114 3.28 2.12 -17.44
C ASP A 114 4.66 2.46 -18.00
N ARG A 115 5.70 1.90 -17.40
CA ARG A 115 7.07 1.98 -17.91
C ARG A 115 7.41 0.77 -18.78
N LYS A 116 8.05 1.03 -19.92
CA LYS A 116 8.48 -0.02 -20.86
C LYS A 116 9.84 -0.60 -20.52
N ASP A 117 10.79 0.26 -20.14
CA ASP A 117 12.21 -0.06 -20.27
C ASP A 117 12.95 -0.26 -18.94
N LYS A 118 12.30 -0.03 -17.79
CA LYS A 118 12.92 -0.13 -16.46
C LYS A 118 12.03 -0.84 -15.44
N ALA A 119 12.66 -1.46 -14.46
CA ALA A 119 12.00 -1.83 -13.21
C ALA A 119 11.76 -0.57 -12.37
N GLY A 120 10.62 -0.49 -11.69
CA GLY A 120 10.30 0.65 -10.85
C GLY A 120 9.55 1.79 -11.56
N GLY A 121 8.87 2.63 -10.79
CA GLY A 121 8.03 3.72 -11.28
C GLY A 121 6.62 3.26 -11.68
N GLY A 122 5.99 3.98 -12.60
CA GLY A 122 4.61 3.83 -13.02
C GLY A 122 3.64 4.51 -12.05
N THR A 123 2.52 4.96 -12.60
CA THR A 123 1.44 5.60 -11.84
C THR A 123 0.09 5.12 -12.37
N ALA A 124 -0.89 5.02 -11.49
CA ALA A 124 -2.26 4.62 -11.86
C ALA A 124 -3.29 5.37 -11.01
N ILE A 125 -4.49 5.49 -11.56
CA ILE A 125 -5.66 6.07 -10.90
C ILE A 125 -6.82 5.11 -11.11
N TYR A 126 -7.38 4.63 -10.01
CA TYR A 126 -8.67 3.95 -9.99
C TYR A 126 -9.76 4.97 -9.69
N VAL A 127 -10.76 5.06 -10.55
CA VAL A 127 -11.92 5.95 -10.40
C VAL A 127 -13.15 5.09 -10.25
N LYS A 128 -13.97 5.36 -9.25
CA LYS A 128 -15.23 4.65 -9.06
C LYS A 128 -16.11 4.79 -10.30
N GLU A 129 -16.64 3.68 -10.82
CA GLU A 129 -17.41 3.65 -12.09
C GLU A 129 -18.59 4.64 -12.13
N SER A 130 -19.20 4.91 -10.96
CA SER A 130 -20.30 5.85 -10.83
C SER A 130 -19.89 7.33 -10.94
N LEU A 131 -18.59 7.64 -10.97
CA LEU A 131 -18.07 9.01 -10.99
C LEU A 131 -17.68 9.41 -12.43
N PRO A 132 -18.37 10.38 -13.06
CA PRO A 132 -18.01 10.83 -14.39
C PRO A 132 -16.64 11.52 -14.40
N TYR A 133 -15.75 11.08 -15.29
CA TYR A 133 -14.42 11.67 -15.47
C TYR A 133 -13.95 11.61 -16.92
N ARG A 134 -12.90 12.38 -17.23
CA ARG A 134 -12.12 12.30 -18.47
C ARG A 134 -10.64 12.11 -18.15
N THR A 135 -9.93 11.33 -18.95
CA THR A 135 -8.47 11.29 -18.90
C THR A 135 -7.90 12.56 -19.56
N ARG A 136 -6.74 13.03 -19.07
CA ARG A 136 -6.10 14.26 -19.55
C ARG A 136 -4.64 14.00 -19.92
N ASP A 137 -4.47 13.21 -20.96
CA ASP A 137 -3.14 12.83 -21.47
C ASP A 137 -2.35 14.05 -22.00
N ASP A 138 -3.05 15.13 -22.35
CA ASP A 138 -2.48 16.42 -22.75
C ASP A 138 -1.74 17.14 -21.62
N LEU A 139 -2.04 16.82 -20.36
CA LEU A 139 -1.38 17.39 -19.17
C LEU A 139 -0.22 16.53 -18.67
N CYS A 140 -0.01 15.35 -19.26
CA CYS A 140 1.03 14.43 -18.82
C CYS A 140 2.43 15.01 -19.09
N SER A 141 3.29 14.95 -18.07
CA SER A 141 4.68 15.39 -18.20
C SER A 141 5.52 14.36 -18.96
N LYS A 142 6.55 14.85 -19.65
CA LYS A 142 7.60 14.01 -20.25
C LYS A 142 8.74 13.72 -19.27
N THR A 143 8.86 14.51 -18.20
CA THR A 143 9.97 14.42 -17.25
C THR A 143 9.62 13.55 -16.06
N ILE A 144 8.46 13.78 -15.47
CA ILE A 144 7.92 13.00 -14.34
C ILE A 144 6.77 12.13 -14.81
N GLU A 145 6.52 11.06 -14.08
CA GLU A 145 5.45 10.12 -14.40
C GLU A 145 4.16 10.64 -13.78
N THR A 146 3.15 10.87 -14.60
CA THR A 146 1.90 11.50 -14.20
C THR A 146 0.72 10.87 -14.93
N CYS A 147 -0.32 10.51 -14.18
CA CYS A 147 -1.64 10.28 -14.72
C CYS A 147 -2.55 11.42 -14.29
N TRP A 148 -3.30 11.98 -15.24
CA TRP A 148 -4.25 13.05 -14.98
C TRP A 148 -5.67 12.62 -15.32
N ILE A 149 -6.59 12.96 -14.43
CA ILE A 149 -8.02 12.88 -14.69
C ILE A 149 -8.69 14.21 -14.38
N GLU A 150 -9.77 14.50 -15.10
CA GLU A 150 -10.69 15.60 -14.85
C GLU A 150 -12.03 15.02 -14.39
N ILE A 151 -12.38 15.24 -13.13
CA ILE A 151 -13.68 14.85 -12.58
C ILE A 151 -14.73 15.84 -13.06
N ILE A 152 -15.78 15.32 -13.68
CA ILE A 152 -16.91 16.09 -14.21
C ILE A 152 -18.05 16.04 -13.20
N ARG A 153 -18.51 17.22 -12.78
CA ARG A 153 -19.66 17.34 -11.88
C ARG A 153 -20.70 18.28 -12.48
N PRO A 154 -21.93 17.81 -12.75
CA PRO A 154 -23.01 18.69 -13.17
C PRO A 154 -23.22 19.73 -12.07
N ARG A 155 -23.15 21.03 -12.41
CA ARG A 155 -23.38 22.19 -11.51
C ARG A 155 -22.19 22.66 -10.66
N THR A 156 -20.99 22.13 -10.81
CA THR A 156 -19.79 22.68 -10.16
C THR A 156 -18.60 22.68 -11.10
N LYS A 157 -17.57 23.48 -10.79
CA LYS A 157 -16.31 23.43 -11.53
C LYS A 157 -15.72 22.02 -11.53
N SER A 158 -15.16 21.63 -12.67
CA SER A 158 -14.39 20.39 -12.78
C SER A 158 -13.17 20.43 -11.86
N MET A 159 -12.72 19.26 -11.45
CA MET A 159 -11.57 19.10 -10.57
C MET A 159 -10.54 18.21 -11.25
N PHE A 160 -9.29 18.64 -11.26
CA PHE A 160 -8.19 17.86 -11.78
C PHE A 160 -7.54 17.06 -10.65
N ILE A 161 -7.29 15.78 -10.89
CA ILE A 161 -6.51 14.93 -9.99
C ILE A 161 -5.33 14.38 -10.77
N CYS A 162 -4.15 14.52 -10.18
CA CYS A 162 -2.91 13.97 -10.69
C CYS A 162 -2.36 12.93 -9.75
N SER A 163 -1.98 11.77 -10.28
CA SER A 163 -1.10 10.82 -9.62
C SER A 163 0.29 10.99 -10.20
N ALA A 164 1.20 11.59 -9.43
CA ALA A 164 2.55 11.91 -9.86
C ALA A 164 3.58 11.06 -9.12
N TYR A 165 4.60 10.62 -9.85
CA TYR A 165 5.81 10.01 -9.31
C TYR A 165 7.04 10.63 -9.97
N ARG A 166 7.99 11.02 -9.12
CA ARG A 166 9.26 11.56 -9.56
C ARG A 166 10.34 10.48 -9.45
N PRO A 167 10.93 10.05 -10.57
CA PRO A 167 12.07 9.14 -10.52
C PRO A 167 13.27 9.73 -9.75
N PRO A 168 14.02 8.92 -8.98
CA PRO A 168 15.13 9.37 -8.16
C PRO A 168 16.31 9.91 -8.97
N GLU A 169 16.43 9.55 -10.25
CA GLU A 169 17.52 10.00 -11.12
C GLU A 169 17.36 11.44 -11.61
N LEU A 170 16.20 12.07 -11.40
CA LEU A 170 15.97 13.45 -11.80
C LEU A 170 16.60 14.42 -10.79
N PRO A 171 17.33 15.46 -11.25
CA PRO A 171 17.89 16.49 -10.37
C PRO A 171 16.79 17.33 -9.71
N LEU A 172 17.02 17.76 -8.46
CA LEU A 172 16.08 18.56 -7.65
C LEU A 172 15.83 19.94 -8.24
#